data_AF-A0A4Q3ED68-F1
#
_entry.id   AF-A0A4Q3ED68-F1
#
_cell.length_a   1.000
_cell.length_b   1.000
_cell.length_c   1.000
_cell.angle_alpha   90.00
_cell.angle_beta   90.00
_cell.angle_gamma   90.00
#
_symmetry.space_group_name_H-M   'P 1'
#
loop_
_entity.id
_entity.type
_entity.pdbx_description
1 polymer ?
#
loop_
_entity_poly.entity_id
_entity_poly.type
_entity_poly.pdbx_seq_one_letter_code
_entity_poly.pdbx_strand_id
1 'polypeptide(L)'
;MTTSTPHSTIKKLRILPLIALIFLTVSGGPYGLEPLLGYAGKNGALLLLIITPILWDIPTIFTVLELNSMMPVTGGYYQWVKKALGLRWALYEGWWTWLYTFVD
;
A
#
# COMPACT_ATOMS: atom_id res chain seq x y z
N MET A 1 -34.92 21.44 -22.88
CA MET A 1 -34.57 20.01 -23.04
C MET A 1 -33.32 19.77 -22.19
N THR A 2 -33.50 19.35 -20.93
CA THR A 2 -32.40 19.17 -19.97
C THR A 2 -31.99 17.70 -19.96
N THR A 3 -30.85 17.38 -20.55
CA THR A 3 -30.27 16.03 -20.53
C THR A 3 -29.71 15.74 -19.14
N SER A 4 -30.40 14.92 -18.34
CA SER A 4 -29.87 14.36 -17.11
C SER A 4 -28.84 13.28 -17.46
N THR A 5 -27.56 13.58 -17.26
CA THR A 5 -26.49 12.58 -17.35
C THR A 5 -26.71 11.49 -16.30
N PRO A 6 -26.68 10.19 -16.66
CA PRO A 6 -26.83 9.13 -15.67
C PRO A 6 -25.65 9.14 -14.71
N HIS A 7 -25.93 9.30 -13.41
CA HIS A 7 -24.93 9.08 -12.38
C HIS A 7 -24.50 7.61 -12.40
N SER A 8 -23.29 7.35 -12.89
CA SER A 8 -22.62 6.05 -12.76
C SER A 8 -22.58 5.68 -11.28
N THR A 9 -23.36 4.67 -10.90
CA THR A 9 -23.35 4.14 -9.53
C THR A 9 -22.05 3.35 -9.35
N ILE A 10 -21.07 3.92 -8.64
CA ILE A 10 -19.84 3.22 -8.30
C ILE A 10 -20.21 1.99 -7.46
N LYS A 11 -20.06 0.79 -8.02
CA LYS A 11 -20.27 -0.45 -7.28
C LYS A 11 -19.17 -0.60 -6.22
N LYS A 12 -19.58 -0.67 -4.95
CA LYS A 12 -18.66 -0.99 -3.85
C LYS A 12 -18.12 -2.41 -4.05
N LEU A 13 -16.81 -2.58 -3.88
CA LEU A 13 -16.17 -3.87 -3.97
C LEU A 13 -16.68 -4.79 -2.84
N ARG A 14 -17.05 -6.03 -3.17
CA ARG A 14 -17.45 -7.02 -2.15
C ARG A 14 -16.22 -7.53 -1.39
N ILE A 15 -16.44 -8.10 -0.21
CA ILE A 15 -15.36 -8.56 0.69
C ILE A 15 -14.48 -9.62 0.01
N LEU A 16 -15.09 -10.58 -0.72
CA LEU A 16 -14.34 -11.66 -1.36
C LEU A 16 -13.34 -11.17 -2.44
N PRO A 17 -13.74 -10.33 -3.43
CA PRO A 17 -12.78 -9.76 -4.37
C PRO A 17 -11.80 -8.80 -3.70
N LEU A 18 -12.16 -8.14 -2.59
CA LEU A 18 -11.23 -7.31 -1.82
C LEU A 18 -10.09 -8.14 -1.22
N ILE A 19 -10.42 -9.28 -0.59
CA ILE A 19 -9.41 -10.21 -0.04
C ILE A 19 -8.52 -10.73 -1.17
N ALA A 20 -9.11 -11.13 -2.31
CA ALA A 20 -8.34 -11.61 -3.45
C ALA A 20 -7.39 -10.55 -4.01
N LEU A 21 -7.82 -9.28 -4.09
CA LEU A 21 -6.95 -8.17 -4.49
C LEU A 21 -5.82 -7.94 -3.49
N ILE A 22 -6.12 -7.87 -2.19
CA ILE A 22 -5.09 -7.70 -1.16
C ILE A 22 -4.05 -8.81 -1.25
N PHE A 23 -4.50 -10.07 -1.36
CA PHE A 23 -3.61 -11.20 -1.55
C PHE A 23 -2.74 -11.01 -2.80
N LEU A 24 -3.33 -10.77 -3.97
CA LEU A 24 -2.57 -10.60 -5.22
C LEU A 24 -1.56 -9.44 -5.17
N THR A 25 -1.89 -8.36 -4.47
CA THR A 25 -1.01 -7.17 -4.36
C THR A 25 0.13 -7.33 -3.36
N VAL A 26 0.01 -8.25 -2.39
CA VAL A 26 0.98 -8.41 -1.29
C VAL A 26 1.75 -9.72 -1.39
N SER A 27 1.14 -10.78 -1.94
CA SER A 27 1.76 -12.08 -2.12
C SER A 27 2.62 -12.11 -3.39
N GLY A 28 3.69 -11.31 -3.44
CA GLY A 28 4.74 -11.43 -4.46
C GLY A 28 5.44 -12.80 -4.42
N GLY A 29 5.34 -13.51 -3.30
CA GLY A 29 6.11 -14.70 -2.99
C GLY A 29 7.24 -14.37 -2.01
N PRO A 30 7.77 -15.36 -1.27
CA PRO A 30 8.81 -15.17 -0.28
C PRO A 30 10.20 -14.92 -0.92
N TYR A 31 10.30 -13.91 -1.80
CA TYR A 31 11.58 -13.54 -2.41
C TYR A 31 12.57 -13.14 -1.33
N GLY A 32 13.74 -13.78 -1.36
CA GLY A 32 14.79 -13.50 -0.38
C GLY A 32 14.70 -14.29 0.92
N LEU A 33 13.70 -15.17 1.13
CA LEU A 33 13.68 -16.02 2.33
C LEU A 33 14.80 -17.07 2.34
N GLU A 34 15.16 -17.71 1.22
CA GLU A 34 16.27 -18.67 1.24
C GLU A 34 17.63 -18.00 1.51
N PRO A 35 17.96 -16.84 0.89
CA PRO A 35 19.13 -16.05 1.27
C PRO A 35 19.09 -15.58 2.73
N LEU A 36 17.92 -15.14 3.24
CA LEU A 36 17.75 -14.69 4.62
C LEU A 36 18.13 -15.78 5.63
N LEU A 37 17.72 -17.03 5.36
CA LEU A 37 18.09 -18.18 6.18
C LEU A 37 19.61 -18.44 6.16
N GLY A 38 20.26 -18.21 5.02
CA GLY A 38 21.71 -18.33 4.88
C GLY A 38 22.50 -17.28 5.67
N TYR A 39 22.05 -16.02 5.67
CA TYR A 39 22.75 -14.92 6.36
C TYR A 39 22.43 -14.83 7.86
N ALA A 40 21.15 -14.95 8.24
CA ALA A 40 20.69 -14.73 9.62
C ALA A 40 20.53 -16.04 10.43
N GLY A 41 20.65 -17.19 9.77
CA GLY A 41 20.35 -18.50 10.36
C GLY A 41 18.85 -18.69 10.64
N LYS A 42 18.46 -19.91 11.02
CA LYS A 42 17.04 -20.29 11.24
C LYS A 42 16.33 -19.41 12.28
N ASN A 43 16.99 -19.15 13.41
CA ASN A 43 16.38 -18.40 14.52
C ASN A 43 16.39 -16.89 14.26
N GLY A 44 17.45 -16.35 13.63
CA GLY A 44 17.53 -14.94 13.27
C GLY A 44 16.56 -14.56 12.16
N ALA A 45 16.41 -15.40 11.13
CA ALA A 45 15.44 -15.18 10.07
C ALA A 45 13.99 -15.15 10.60
N LEU A 46 13.63 -16.05 11.53
CA LEU A 46 12.29 -16.06 12.12
C LEU A 46 12.03 -14.81 12.97
N LEU A 47 13.02 -14.37 13.76
CA LEU A 47 12.89 -13.15 14.54
C LEU A 47 12.72 -11.92 13.64
N LEU A 48 13.52 -11.81 12.57
CA LEU A 48 13.37 -10.72 11.60
C LEU A 48 12.01 -10.75 10.90
N LEU A 49 11.50 -11.94 10.55
CA LEU A 49 10.18 -12.12 9.94
C LEU A 49 9.05 -11.63 10.85
N ILE A 50 9.20 -11.73 12.16
CA ILE A 50 8.18 -11.28 13.13
C ILE A 50 8.36 -9.81 13.49
N ILE A 51 9.61 -9.36 13.72
CA ILE A 51 9.89 -8.00 14.19
C ILE A 51 9.64 -6.97 13.09
N THR A 52 10.00 -7.27 11.84
CA THR A 52 9.84 -6.35 10.70
C THR A 52 8.39 -5.87 10.53
N PRO A 53 7.37 -6.75 10.42
CA PRO A 53 5.99 -6.30 10.29
C PRO A 53 5.46 -5.58 11.53
N ILE A 54 5.95 -5.93 12.72
CA ILE A 54 5.54 -5.26 13.96
C ILE A 54 6.04 -3.82 14.00
N LEU A 55 7.31 -3.59 13.65
CA LEU A 55 7.93 -2.27 13.72
C LEU A 55 7.61 -1.39 12.52
N TRP A 56 7.33 -1.97 11.35
CA TRP A 56 7.11 -1.23 10.11
C TRP A 56 5.65 -1.22 9.66
N ASP A 57 5.01 -2.40 9.57
CA ASP A 57 3.67 -2.50 8.99
C ASP A 57 2.58 -1.98 9.95
N ILE A 58 2.67 -2.30 11.25
CA ILE A 58 1.70 -1.80 12.24
C ILE A 58 1.57 -0.27 12.22
N PRO A 59 2.64 0.53 12.39
CA PRO A 59 2.51 1.98 12.34
C PRO A 59 2.06 2.49 10.97
N THR A 60 2.47 1.82 9.88
CA THR A 60 2.04 2.16 8.53
C THR A 60 0.52 1.94 8.37
N ILE A 61 -0.02 0.83 8.86
CA ILE A 61 -1.45 0.51 8.83
C ILE A 61 -2.23 1.58 9.60
N PHE A 62 -1.82 1.95 10.81
CA PHE A 62 -2.51 3.00 11.58
C PHE A 62 -2.53 4.34 10.85
N THR A 63 -1.40 4.75 10.25
CA THR A 63 -1.30 5.99 9.47
C THR A 63 -2.23 5.96 8.25
N VAL A 64 -2.25 4.83 7.52
CA VAL A 64 -3.12 4.63 6.35
C VAL A 64 -4.59 4.67 6.76
N LEU A 65 -4.96 4.03 7.88
CA LEU A 65 -6.33 4.03 8.39
C LEU A 65 -6.81 5.44 8.76
N GLU A 66 -5.97 6.20 9.46
CA GLU A 66 -6.28 7.58 9.85
C GLU A 66 -6.49 8.46 8.60
N LEU A 67 -5.55 8.44 7.66
CA LEU A 67 -5.61 9.25 6.45
C LEU A 67 -6.75 8.85 5.51
N ASN A 68 -7.06 7.55 5.38
CA ASN A 68 -8.16 7.07 4.56
C ASN A 68 -9.52 7.51 5.13
N SER A 69 -9.66 7.50 6.46
CA SER A 69 -10.86 7.99 7.14
C SER A 69 -11.03 9.51 7.01
N MET A 70 -9.93 10.27 7.07
CA MET A 70 -9.95 11.73 6.98
C MET A 70 -10.08 12.24 5.53
N MET A 71 -9.56 11.51 4.55
CA MET A 71 -9.52 11.90 3.14
C MET A 71 -9.79 10.70 2.21
N PRO A 72 -11.07 10.34 2.00
CA PRO A 72 -11.47 9.26 1.11
C PRO A 72 -11.43 9.73 -0.36
N VAL A 73 -10.24 10.07 -0.86
CA VAL A 73 -10.00 10.56 -2.22
C VAL A 73 -9.35 9.50 -3.10
N THR A 74 -9.73 9.46 -4.38
CA THR A 74 -9.09 8.59 -5.37
C THR A 74 -7.66 9.07 -5.63
N GLY A 75 -6.67 8.21 -5.36
CA GLY A 75 -5.24 8.52 -5.47
C GLY A 75 -4.42 8.30 -4.20
N GLY A 76 -5.08 8.03 -3.05
CA GLY A 76 -4.42 7.55 -1.83
C GLY A 76 -3.26 8.42 -1.36
N TYR A 77 -2.12 7.78 -1.10
CA TYR A 77 -0.91 8.39 -0.54
C TYR A 77 -0.44 9.64 -1.32
N TYR A 78 -0.54 9.64 -2.65
CA TYR A 78 -0.10 10.77 -3.48
C TYR A 78 -0.92 12.03 -3.18
N GLN A 79 -2.24 11.87 -3.02
CA GLN A 79 -3.12 12.98 -2.68
C GLN A 79 -2.92 13.44 -1.23
N TRP A 80 -2.62 12.51 -0.31
CA TRP A 80 -2.32 12.85 1.09
C TRP A 80 -1.07 13.70 1.19
N VAL A 81 0.02 13.30 0.52
CA VAL A 81 1.28 14.06 0.47
C VAL A 81 1.10 15.39 -0.25
N LYS A 82 0.36 15.40 -1.36
CA LYS A 82 0.05 16.64 -2.08
C LYS A 82 -0.68 17.66 -1.21
N LYS A 83 -1.61 17.22 -0.36
CA LYS A 83 -2.35 18.10 0.54
C LYS A 83 -1.52 18.57 1.74
N ALA A 84 -0.66 17.71 2.29
CA ALA A 84 0.13 18.03 3.48
C ALA A 84 1.39 18.85 3.16
N LEU A 85 2.12 18.47 2.09
CA LEU A 85 3.46 19.00 1.77
C LEU A 85 3.50 19.75 0.44
N GLY A 86 2.45 19.66 -0.38
CA GLY A 86 2.36 20.34 -1.68
C GLY A 86 2.81 19.48 -2.86
N LEU A 87 2.69 20.04 -4.08
CA LEU A 87 2.85 19.30 -5.34
C LEU A 87 4.27 18.74 -5.54
N ARG A 88 5.31 19.45 -5.11
CA ARG A 88 6.71 19.03 -5.31
C ARG A 88 7.02 17.72 -4.60
N TRP A 89 6.55 17.58 -3.36
CA TRP A 89 6.77 16.37 -2.56
C TRP A 89 5.91 15.21 -3.03
N ALA A 90 4.70 15.49 -3.52
CA ALA A 90 3.88 14.46 -4.15
C ALA A 90 4.54 13.90 -5.41
N LEU A 91 5.18 14.75 -6.23
CA LEU A 91 5.94 14.29 -7.40
C LEU A 91 7.11 13.39 -7.00
N TYR A 92 7.84 13.74 -5.94
CA TYR A 92 8.90 12.87 -5.43
C TYR A 92 8.32 11.54 -4.96
N GLU A 93 7.32 11.55 -4.11
CA GLU A 93 6.70 10.32 -3.61
C GLU A 93 6.22 9.42 -4.77
N GLY A 94 5.49 9.97 -5.74
CA GLY A 94 5.03 9.20 -6.91
C GLY A 94 6.18 8.69 -7.78
N TRP A 95 7.25 9.48 -7.94
CA TRP A 95 8.44 9.05 -8.68
C TRP A 95 9.17 7.90 -8.00
N TRP A 96 9.33 7.96 -6.68
CA TRP A 96 9.96 6.89 -5.90
C TRP A 96 9.15 5.61 -5.93
N THR A 97 7.82 5.71 -5.81
CA THR A 97 6.94 4.56 -5.90
C THR A 97 6.98 3.91 -7.29
N TRP A 98 7.03 4.71 -8.36
CA TRP A 98 7.18 4.20 -9.72
C TRP A 98 8.53 3.47 -9.93
N LEU A 99 9.62 4.03 -9.40
CA LEU A 99 10.94 3.39 -9.45
C LEU A 99 10.98 2.08 -8.67
N TYR A 100 10.40 2.06 -7.46
CA TYR A 100 10.31 0.85 -6.64
C TYR A 100 9.63 -0.29 -7.40
N THR A 101 8.53 -0.01 -8.13
CA THR A 101 7.82 -1.01 -8.93
C THR A 101 8.65 -1.64 -10.06
N PHE A 102 9.75 -1.04 -10.50
CA PHE A 102 10.66 -1.71 -11.46
C PHE A 102 11.74 -2.57 -10.80
N VAL A 103 12.03 -2.32 -9.53
CA VAL A 103 13.08 -3.00 -8.77
C VAL A 103 12.52 -4.21 -8.03
N ASP A 104 11.26 -4.12 -7.60
CA ASP A 104 10.44 -5.23 -7.09
C ASP A 104 10.14 -6.26 -8.20
#